data_AF-A0A2T6BVD6-F1
#
_entry.id   AF-A0A2T6BVD6-F1
#
_cell.length_a   1.000
_cell.length_b   1.000
_cell.length_c   1.000
_cell.angle_alpha   90.00
_cell.angle_beta   90.00
_cell.angle_gamma   90.00
#
_symmetry.space_group_name_H-M   'P 1'
#
loop_
_entity.id
_entity.type
_entity.pdbx_description
1 polymer ?
#
loop_
_entity_poly.entity_id
_entity_poly.type
_entity_poly.pdbx_seq_one_letter_code
_entity_poly.pdbx_strand_id
1 'polypeptide(L)'
;MELGKNLPEIEYVSVFSTTESAKVRALSAEATVKNDIIVLNLFYNGNHRIKAYATTDKEDAFKVAKQIAEILKIDILDATEAESKWI
;
A
#
# COMPACT_ATOMS: atom_id res chain seq x y z
N MET A 1 -13.79 26.35 11.96
CA MET A 1 -13.73 25.43 10.81
C MET A 1 -12.41 24.67 10.96
N GLU A 2 -12.43 23.51 11.63
CA GLU A 2 -11.20 22.74 11.85
C GLU A 2 -10.80 22.04 10.55
N LEU A 3 -9.80 22.58 9.88
CA LEU A 3 -9.18 21.97 8.71
C LEU A 3 -8.15 20.94 9.17
N GLY A 4 -8.46 19.65 8.94
CA GLY A 4 -7.47 18.58 8.85
C GLY A 4 -7.09 17.92 10.18
N LYS A 5 -7.41 16.63 10.32
CA LYS A 5 -6.60 15.76 11.19
C LYS A 5 -5.17 15.84 10.67
N ASN A 6 -4.23 16.32 11.47
CA ASN A 6 -2.81 16.28 11.15
C ASN A 6 -2.44 14.85 10.77
N LEU A 7 -1.69 14.68 9.67
CA LEU A 7 -1.08 13.40 9.35
C LEU A 7 -0.17 13.04 10.54
N PRO A 8 -0.28 11.83 11.11
CA PRO A 8 0.67 11.40 12.13
C PRO A 8 2.09 11.42 11.56
N GLU A 9 3.09 11.45 12.45
CA GLU A 9 4.48 11.24 12.03
C GLU A 9 4.60 9.85 11.39
N ILE A 10 4.88 9.84 10.10
CA ILE A 10 5.03 8.60 9.34
C ILE A 10 6.46 8.09 9.54
N GLU A 11 6.59 6.82 9.88
CA GLU A 11 7.86 6.18 10.16
C GLU A 11 8.50 5.66 8.86
N TYR A 12 7.71 5.03 7.99
CA TYR A 12 8.14 4.53 6.69
C TYR A 12 6.96 4.26 5.75
N VAL A 13 7.25 4.11 4.46
CA VAL A 13 6.30 3.59 3.47
C VAL A 13 6.68 2.15 3.10
N SER A 14 5.76 1.21 3.22
CA SER A 14 5.96 -0.16 2.75
C SER A 14 5.38 -0.35 1.36
N VAL A 15 6.08 -1.04 0.48
CA VAL A 15 5.55 -1.56 -0.79
C VAL A 15 5.40 -3.06 -0.64
N PHE A 16 4.18 -3.59 -0.61
CA PHE A 16 3.95 -5.04 -0.41
C PHE A 16 3.01 -5.63 -1.43
N SER A 17 3.26 -6.89 -1.80
CA SER A 17 2.43 -7.66 -2.74
C SER A 17 1.36 -8.46 -1.99
N THR A 18 0.14 -8.49 -2.50
CA THR A 18 -0.97 -9.26 -1.91
C THR A 18 -2.01 -9.63 -2.97
N THR A 19 -2.85 -10.62 -2.68
CA THR A 19 -3.96 -11.00 -3.55
C THR A 19 -5.27 -10.48 -2.97
N GLU A 20 -5.93 -9.56 -3.66
CA GLU A 20 -7.31 -9.17 -3.33
C GLU A 20 -8.29 -10.15 -3.97
N SER A 21 -9.26 -10.63 -3.17
CA SER A 21 -10.31 -11.52 -3.63
C SER A 21 -11.66 -10.80 -3.60
N ALA A 22 -12.31 -10.69 -4.74
CA ALA A 22 -13.66 -10.14 -4.86
C ALA A 22 -14.65 -11.24 -5.27
N LYS A 23 -15.77 -11.32 -4.55
CA LYS A 23 -16.88 -12.21 -4.91
C LYS A 23 -17.84 -11.46 -5.83
N VAL A 24 -17.97 -11.92 -7.06
CA VAL A 24 -18.94 -11.40 -8.03
C VAL A 24 -20.11 -12.37 -8.11
N ARG A 25 -21.32 -11.88 -7.92
CA ARG A 25 -22.56 -12.67 -8.01
C ARG A 25 -23.42 -12.14 -9.14
N ALA A 26 -23.92 -13.03 -10.00
CA ALA A 26 -24.86 -12.70 -11.06
C ALA A 26 -25.94 -13.78 -11.15
N LEU A 27 -27.21 -13.37 -11.01
CA LEU A 27 -28.38 -14.25 -11.00
C LEU A 27 -28.22 -15.40 -9.98
N SER A 28 -27.94 -16.62 -10.45
CA SER A 28 -27.74 -17.84 -9.65
C SER A 28 -26.28 -18.33 -9.59
N ALA A 29 -25.32 -17.58 -10.13
CA ALA A 29 -23.91 -17.94 -10.17
C ALA A 29 -23.05 -17.01 -9.31
N GLU A 30 -22.07 -17.59 -8.61
CA GLU A 30 -21.03 -16.89 -7.83
C GLU A 30 -19.66 -17.24 -8.42
N ALA A 31 -18.85 -16.22 -8.69
CA ALA A 31 -17.45 -16.36 -9.08
C ALA A 31 -16.57 -15.60 -8.07
N THR A 32 -15.42 -16.18 -7.72
CA THR A 32 -14.38 -15.50 -6.94
C THR A 32 -13.28 -15.05 -7.91
N VAL A 33 -13.08 -13.75 -8.02
CA VAL A 33 -11.98 -13.16 -8.81
C VAL A 33 -10.84 -12.86 -7.85
N LYS A 34 -9.64 -13.35 -8.17
CA LYS A 34 -8.40 -13.09 -7.43
C LYS A 34 -7.48 -12.24 -8.29
N ASN A 35 -7.07 -11.09 -7.78
CA ASN A 35 -6.14 -10.20 -8.46
C ASN A 35 -4.93 -9.98 -7.57
N ASP A 36 -3.74 -10.20 -8.11
CA ASP A 36 -2.49 -9.81 -7.45
C ASP A 36 -2.32 -8.30 -7.59
N ILE A 37 -2.15 -7.64 -6.46
CA ILE A 37 -2.02 -6.20 -6.33
C ILE A 37 -0.80 -5.87 -5.48
N ILE A 38 -0.25 -4.69 -5.69
CA ILE A 38 0.79 -4.09 -4.88
C ILE A 38 0.18 -2.90 -4.15
N VAL A 39 0.42 -2.84 -2.85
CA VAL A 39 -0.18 -1.84 -1.97
C VAL A 39 0.91 -1.07 -1.25
N LEU A 40 0.72 0.25 -1.17
CA LEU A 40 1.55 1.14 -0.39
C LEU A 40 0.85 1.48 0.92
N ASN A 41 1.51 1.18 2.03
CA ASN A 41 1.06 1.57 3.36
C ASN A 41 2.03 2.57 3.98
N LEU A 42 1.49 3.64 4.58
CA LEU A 42 2.23 4.54 5.45
C LEU A 42 2.12 4.02 6.87
N PHE A 43 3.23 3.59 7.46
CA PHE A 43 3.27 3.11 8.83
C PHE A 43 3.57 4.25 9.79
N TYR A 44 2.92 4.22 10.95
CA TYR A 44 3.10 5.20 12.01
C TYR A 44 2.80 4.56 13.36
N ASN A 45 3.39 5.09 14.43
CA ASN A 45 3.14 4.64 15.79
C ASN A 45 3.20 3.10 15.91
N GLY A 46 4.28 2.50 15.39
CA GLY A 46 4.50 1.06 15.32
C GLY A 46 3.77 0.38 14.16
N ASN A 47 2.65 -0.30 14.43
CA ASN A 47 1.95 -1.13 13.44
C ASN A 47 0.65 -0.49 12.91
N HIS A 48 0.40 0.79 13.22
CA HIS A 48 -0.72 1.49 12.61
C HIS A 48 -0.35 1.85 11.17
N ARG A 49 -1.33 1.77 10.27
CA ARG A 49 -1.08 2.02 8.85
C ARG A 49 -2.23 2.72 8.15
N ILE A 50 -1.88 3.53 7.16
CA ILE A 50 -2.80 4.13 6.20
C ILE A 50 -2.50 3.50 4.84
N LYS A 51 -3.49 2.84 4.21
CA LYS A 51 -3.38 2.42 2.81
C LYS A 51 -3.42 3.67 1.95
N ALA A 52 -2.29 4.04 1.35
CA ALA A 52 -2.15 5.27 0.57
C ALA A 52 -2.40 5.05 -0.92
N TYR A 53 -1.98 3.90 -1.45
CA TYR A 53 -2.06 3.60 -2.88
C TYR A 53 -2.14 2.09 -3.12
N ALA A 54 -2.72 1.69 -4.25
CA ALA A 54 -2.72 0.32 -4.72
C ALA A 54 -2.70 0.30 -6.25
N THR A 55 -1.95 -0.64 -6.82
CA THR A 55 -1.78 -0.79 -8.28
C THR A 55 -1.45 -2.24 -8.60
N THR A 56 -1.58 -2.64 -9.86
CA THR A 56 -1.10 -3.94 -10.36
C THR A 56 0.28 -3.84 -11.01
N ASP A 57 0.82 -2.62 -11.15
CA ASP A 57 2.10 -2.35 -11.80
C ASP A 57 3.20 -2.10 -10.75
N LYS A 58 4.26 -2.92 -10.78
CA LYS A 58 5.38 -2.83 -9.84
C LYS A 58 6.19 -1.55 -10.04
N GLU A 59 6.42 -1.13 -11.28
CA GLU A 59 7.19 0.09 -11.55
C GLU A 59 6.44 1.34 -11.05
N ASP A 60 5.14 1.38 -11.28
CA ASP A 60 4.27 2.44 -10.77
C ASP A 60 4.24 2.48 -9.24
N ALA A 61 4.13 1.32 -8.58
CA ALA A 61 4.17 1.21 -7.14
C ALA A 61 5.46 1.83 -6.55
N PHE A 62 6.62 1.48 -7.10
CA PHE A 62 7.90 2.02 -6.64
C PHE A 62 8.10 3.49 -7.00
N LYS A 63 7.56 3.95 -8.13
CA LYS A 63 7.57 5.36 -8.50
C LYS A 63 6.79 6.21 -7.48
N VAL A 64 5.58 5.79 -7.12
CA VAL A 64 4.76 6.48 -6.12
C VAL A 64 5.40 6.41 -4.73
N ALA A 65 5.96 5.26 -4.34
CA ALA A 65 6.65 5.11 -3.06
C ALA A 65 7.83 6.07 -2.92
N LYS A 66 8.64 6.23 -3.98
CA LYS A 66 9.75 7.20 -4.01
C LYS A 66 9.27 8.63 -3.85
N GLN A 67 8.21 9.03 -4.55
CA GLN A 67 7.63 10.37 -4.41
C GLN A 67 7.16 10.64 -2.97
N ILE A 68 6.49 9.66 -2.34
CA ILE A 68 6.06 9.77 -0.94
C ILE A 68 7.27 9.90 0.01
N ALA A 69 8.26 9.02 -0.15
CA ALA A 69 9.47 9.01 0.66
C ALA A 69 10.24 10.33 0.57
N GLU A 70 10.36 10.90 -0.64
CA GLU A 70 11.02 12.18 -0.88
C GLU A 70 10.30 13.37 -0.22
N ILE A 71 8.96 13.37 -0.23
CA ILE A 71 8.12 14.42 0.36
C ILE A 71 8.15 14.35 1.89
N LEU A 72 8.01 13.14 2.44
CA LEU A 72 7.91 12.91 3.89
C LEU A 72 9.28 12.73 4.57
N LYS A 73 10.37 12.56 3.80
CA LYS A 73 11.72 12.27 4.29
C LYS A 73 11.78 11.00 5.14
N ILE A 74 11.19 9.93 4.62
CA ILE A 74 11.10 8.61 5.26
C ILE A 74 11.69 7.52 4.36
N ASP A 75 12.02 6.38 4.94
CA ASP A 75 12.57 5.24 4.20
C ASP A 75 11.48 4.41 3.52
N ILE A 76 11.89 3.62 2.52
CA ILE A 76 11.02 2.67 1.82
C ILE A 76 11.35 1.25 2.28
N LEU A 77 10.35 0.50 2.71
CA LEU A 77 10.45 -0.93 2.94
C LEU A 77 9.87 -1.69 1.74
N ASP A 78 10.73 -2.30 0.94
CA ASP A 78 10.32 -3.27 -0.07
C ASP A 78 9.98 -4.59 0.61
N ALA A 79 8.69 -4.91 0.65
CA ALA A 79 8.14 -6.17 1.11
C ALA A 79 7.34 -6.84 -0.03
N THR A 80 7.77 -6.65 -1.28
CA THR A 80 7.17 -7.32 -2.45
C THR A 80 7.62 -8.76 -2.60
N GLU A 81 8.75 -9.13 -1.99
CA GLU A 81 9.33 -10.47 -1.98
C GLU A 81 9.28 -11.08 -0.56
N ALA A 82 9.66 -12.36 -0.43
CA ALA A 82 9.63 -13.09 0.84
C ALA A 82 10.51 -12.48 1.94
N GLU A 83 11.65 -11.90 1.57
CA GLU A 83 12.54 -11.18 2.47
C GLU A 83 12.42 -9.68 2.21
N SER A 84 12.06 -8.92 3.24
CA SER A 84 11.93 -7.47 3.13
C SER A 84 13.29 -6.76 3.12
N LYS A 85 13.39 -5.66 2.38
CA LYS A 85 14.63 -4.88 2.20
C LYS A 85 14.33 -3.39 2.34
N TRP A 86 15.19 -2.67 3.04
CA TRP A 86 15.17 -1.22 3.10
C TRP A 86 15.88 -0.64 1.87
N ILE A 87 15.28 0.39 1.26
CA ILE A 87 15.80 1.09 0.07
C ILE A 87 15.94 2.58 0.37
#